data_AF-A0A2G5VTK8-F1
#
_entry.id   AF-A0A2G5VTK8-F1
#
_cell.length_a   1.000
_cell.length_b   1.000
_cell.length_c   1.000
_cell.angle_alpha   90.00
_cell.angle_beta   90.00
_cell.angle_gamma   90.00
#
_symmetry.space_group_name_H-M   'P 1'
#
loop_
_entity.id
_entity.type
_entity.pdbx_description
1 polymer ?
#
loop_
_entity_poly.entity_id
_entity_poly.type
_entity_poly.pdbx_seq_one_letter_code
_entity_poly.pdbx_strand_id
1 'polypeptide(L)'
;MDLLQHFYETTLDALKDAKNERLWFKTNTKLGKLFFDLHEFGKLEKIVKQLKFSCKNEMGEEDQRKGTQLLEIYALEIQMYTEQKNNKALKSVYELATQAIHTKSAIPHPLILGTIRGNF
;
A
#
# COMPACT_ATOMS: atom_id res chain seq x y z
N MET A 1 -21.34 7.57 -7.94
CA MET A 1 -20.20 6.65 -8.20
C MET A 1 -19.43 7.24 -9.37
N ASP A 2 -18.17 7.59 -9.15
CA ASP A 2 -17.30 8.10 -10.21
C ASP A 2 -16.99 6.95 -11.20
N LEU A 3 -17.04 7.21 -12.51
CA LEU A 3 -16.80 6.23 -13.57
C LEU A 3 -15.43 5.55 -13.38
N LEU A 4 -14.43 6.31 -12.90
CA LEU A 4 -13.07 5.79 -12.69
C LEU A 4 -13.02 4.81 -11.52
N GLN A 5 -13.73 5.08 -10.42
CA GLN A 5 -13.83 4.15 -9.29
C GLN A 5 -14.49 2.84 -9.73
N HIS A 6 -15.62 2.94 -10.45
CA HIS A 6 -16.33 1.76 -10.94
C HIS A 6 -15.46 0.92 -11.89
N PHE A 7 -14.73 1.56 -12.80
CA PHE A 7 -13.79 0.88 -13.69
C PHE A 7 -12.73 0.09 -12.93
N TYR A 8 -12.13 0.67 -11.87
CA TYR A 8 -11.15 -0.03 -11.05
C TYR A 8 -11.75 -1.21 -10.29
N GLU A 9 -12.91 -1.03 -9.65
CA GLU A 9 -13.58 -2.09 -8.88
C GLU A 9 -13.96 -3.27 -9.77
N THR A 10 -14.61 -3.03 -10.92
CA THR A 10 -14.96 -4.08 -11.88
C THR A 10 -13.72 -4.79 -12.44
N THR A 11 -12.66 -4.04 -12.73
CA THR A 11 -11.40 -4.63 -13.20
C THR A 11 -10.78 -5.52 -12.11
N LEU A 12 -10.85 -5.12 -10.84
CA LEU A 12 -10.30 -5.90 -9.74
C LEU A 12 -11.03 -7.23 -9.54
N ASP A 13 -12.35 -7.24 -9.69
CA ASP A 13 -13.14 -8.47 -9.63
C ASP A 13 -12.72 -9.44 -10.74
N ALA A 14 -12.63 -8.96 -11.99
CA ALA A 14 -12.18 -9.77 -13.11
C ALA A 14 -10.73 -10.29 -12.95
N LEU A 15 -9.83 -9.48 -12.37
CA LEU A 15 -8.44 -9.88 -12.14
C LEU A 15 -8.28 -10.92 -11.03
N LYS A 16 -9.16 -10.90 -10.03
CA LYS A 16 -9.20 -11.91 -8.97
C LYS A 16 -9.56 -13.27 -9.55
N ASP A 17 -10.54 -13.31 -10.45
CA ASP A 17 -10.95 -14.54 -11.15
C ASP A 17 -9.84 -15.06 -12.08
N ALA A 18 -9.13 -14.15 -12.74
CA ALA A 18 -8.02 -14.48 -13.62
C ALA A 18 -6.72 -14.90 -12.87
N LYS A 19 -6.70 -14.86 -11.53
CA LYS A 19 -5.52 -15.15 -10.68
C LYS A 19 -4.26 -14.35 -11.06
N ASN A 20 -4.42 -13.16 -11.63
CA ASN A 20 -3.29 -12.33 -12.07
C ASN A 20 -2.83 -11.41 -10.92
N GLU A 21 -2.12 -11.98 -9.97
CA GLU A 21 -1.70 -11.29 -8.74
C GLU A 21 -0.88 -10.02 -9.02
N ARG A 22 0.01 -10.05 -10.02
CA ARG A 22 0.85 -8.90 -10.38
C ARG A 22 0.02 -7.72 -10.85
N LEU A 23 -0.95 -7.95 -11.74
CA LEU A 23 -1.80 -6.89 -12.26
C LEU A 23 -2.81 -6.45 -11.20
N TRP A 24 -3.38 -7.39 -10.45
CA TRP A 24 -4.28 -7.11 -9.32
C TRP A 24 -3.62 -6.17 -8.29
N PHE A 25 -2.35 -6.41 -7.94
CA PHE A 25 -1.62 -5.55 -7.01
C PHE A 25 -1.48 -4.12 -7.56
N LYS A 26 -1.00 -3.98 -8.80
CA LYS A 26 -0.83 -2.67 -9.44
C LYS A 26 -2.14 -1.89 -9.53
N THR A 27 -3.23 -2.57 -9.86
CA THR A 27 -4.56 -1.97 -9.97
C THR A 27 -5.06 -1.50 -8.60
N ASN A 28 -4.90 -2.30 -7.53
CA ASN A 28 -5.25 -1.88 -6.17
C ASN A 28 -4.40 -0.71 -5.68
N THR A 29 -3.10 -0.68 -5.97
CA THR A 29 -2.25 0.45 -5.59
C THR A 29 -2.71 1.75 -6.26
N LYS A 30 -3.13 1.69 -7.53
CA LYS A 30 -3.71 2.85 -8.23
C LYS A 30 -5.06 3.28 -7.64
N LEU A 31 -5.93 2.32 -7.32
CA LEU A 31 -7.21 2.60 -6.67
C LEU A 31 -7.00 3.21 -5.26
N GLY A 32 -6.01 2.73 -4.51
CA GLY A 32 -5.63 3.32 -3.23
C GLY A 32 -5.19 4.78 -3.37
N LYS A 33 -4.33 5.09 -4.34
CA LYS A 33 -3.92 6.49 -4.62
C LYS A 33 -5.13 7.36 -5.01
N LEU A 34 -6.06 6.85 -5.81
CA LEU A 34 -7.30 7.56 -6.12
C LEU A 34 -8.14 7.85 -4.86
N PHE A 35 -8.30 6.88 -3.96
CA PHE A 35 -9.02 7.12 -2.70
C PHE A 35 -8.29 8.09 -1.78
N PHE A 36 -6.95 8.11 -1.80
CA PHE A 36 -6.17 9.13 -1.10
C PHE A 36 -6.47 10.52 -1.66
N ASP A 37 -6.39 10.71 -2.98
CA ASP A 37 -6.63 11.99 -3.65
C ASP A 37 -8.06 12.51 -3.39
N LEU A 38 -9.04 11.60 -3.33
CA LEU A 38 -10.44 11.91 -3.01
C LEU A 38 -10.72 12.08 -1.51
N HIS A 39 -9.71 11.93 -0.64
CA HIS A 39 -9.85 11.96 0.83
C HIS A 39 -10.82 10.90 1.39
N GLU A 40 -11.04 9.81 0.64
CA GLU A 40 -11.90 8.67 0.97
C GLU A 40 -11.15 7.66 1.84
N PHE A 41 -10.65 8.12 2.99
CA PHE A 41 -9.68 7.34 3.77
C PHE A 41 -10.23 6.01 4.32
N GLY A 42 -11.53 5.92 4.58
CA GLY A 42 -12.17 4.67 5.01
C GLY A 42 -12.13 3.57 3.94
N LYS A 43 -12.16 3.95 2.65
CA LYS A 43 -11.98 3.02 1.53
C LYS A 43 -10.49 2.71 1.32
N LEU A 44 -9.63 3.73 1.43
CA LEU A 44 -8.18 3.56 1.35
C LEU A 44 -7.65 2.55 2.38
N GLU A 45 -8.10 2.64 3.63
CA GLU A 45 -7.66 1.74 4.69
C GLU A 45 -7.98 0.27 4.36
N LYS A 46 -9.13 0.01 3.73
CA LYS A 46 -9.52 -1.34 3.27
C LYS A 46 -8.57 -1.86 2.19
N ILE A 47 -8.26 -1.03 1.19
CA ILE A 47 -7.32 -1.37 0.12
C ILE A 47 -5.91 -1.62 0.69
N VAL A 48 -5.43 -0.75 1.58
CA VAL A 48 -4.12 -0.89 2.24
C VAL A 48 -4.03 -2.19 3.05
N LYS A 49 -5.08 -2.55 3.80
CA LYS A 49 -5.14 -3.83 4.54
C LYS A 49 -5.05 -5.03 3.60
N GLN A 50 -5.78 -5.00 2.49
CA GLN A 50 -5.80 -6.07 1.49
C GLN A 50 -4.43 -6.21 0.79
N LEU A 51 -3.81 -5.08 0.43
CA LEU A 51 -2.48 -5.04 -0.14
C LEU A 51 -1.41 -5.57 0.83
N LYS A 52 -1.44 -5.15 2.10
CA LYS A 52 -0.51 -5.68 3.13
C LYS A 52 -0.67 -7.18 3.32
N PHE A 53 -1.91 -7.68 3.32
CA PHE A 53 -2.17 -9.12 3.42
C PHE A 53 -1.58 -9.88 2.23
N SER A 54 -1.66 -9.32 1.01
CA SER A 54 -1.04 -9.94 -0.17
C SER A 54 0.49 -10.00 -0.11
N CYS A 55 1.13 -9.20 0.74
CA CYS A 55 2.58 -9.24 0.97
C CYS A 55 3.00 -10.26 2.03
N LYS A 56 2.08 -11.06 2.57
CA LYS A 56 2.39 -12.14 3.51
C LYS A 56 2.53 -13.49 2.78
N ASN A 57 3.36 -14.38 3.32
CA ASN A 57 3.50 -15.77 2.88
C ASN A 57 2.43 -16.67 3.54
N GLU A 58 2.43 -17.96 3.21
CA GLU A 58 1.48 -18.95 3.73
C GLU A 58 1.56 -19.14 5.26
N MET A 59 2.70 -18.79 5.86
CA MET A 59 2.91 -18.81 7.31
C MET A 59 2.50 -17.49 7.99
N GLY A 60 2.03 -16.50 7.23
CA GLY A 60 1.61 -15.19 7.73
C GLY A 60 2.74 -14.19 7.97
N GLU A 61 3.98 -14.57 7.65
CA GLU A 61 5.18 -13.72 7.72
C GLU A 61 5.31 -12.89 6.44
N GLU A 62 6.11 -11.83 6.47
CA GLU A 62 6.30 -10.98 5.29
C GLU A 62 7.09 -11.69 4.19
N ASP A 63 6.55 -11.74 2.97
CA ASP A 63 7.21 -12.31 1.80
C ASP A 63 8.37 -11.40 1.35
N GLN A 64 9.60 -11.92 1.46
CA GLN A 64 10.81 -11.19 1.09
C GLN A 64 10.79 -10.75 -0.39
N ARG A 65 10.18 -11.52 -1.28
CA ARG A 65 10.08 -11.21 -2.71
C ARG A 65 9.22 -9.99 -2.97
N LYS A 66 8.34 -9.64 -2.03
CA LYS A 66 7.40 -8.50 -2.08
C LYS A 66 7.86 -7.32 -1.24
N GLY A 67 9.12 -7.30 -0.80
CA GLY A 67 9.67 -6.24 0.04
C GLY A 67 9.47 -4.83 -0.52
N THR A 68 9.80 -4.59 -1.79
CA THR A 68 9.60 -3.28 -2.45
C THR A 68 8.12 -2.90 -2.55
N GLN A 69 7.24 -3.87 -2.81
CA GLN A 69 5.80 -3.66 -2.86
C GLN A 69 5.24 -3.26 -1.49
N LEU A 70 5.73 -3.90 -0.42
CA LEU A 70 5.36 -3.57 0.94
C LEU A 70 5.79 -2.14 1.32
N LEU A 71 6.99 -1.73 0.92
CA LEU A 71 7.46 -0.35 1.13
C LEU A 71 6.60 0.68 0.41
N GLU A 72 6.11 0.38 -0.79
CA GLU A 72 5.16 1.26 -1.50
C GLU A 72 3.84 1.40 -0.70
N ILE A 73 3.34 0.31 -0.10
CA ILE A 73 2.12 0.34 0.70
C ILE A 73 2.34 1.16 1.99
N TYR A 74 3.48 0.99 2.67
CA TYR A 74 3.81 1.78 3.84
C TYR A 74 3.94 3.28 3.52
N ALA A 75 4.51 3.64 2.37
CA ALA A 75 4.58 5.03 1.94
C ALA A 75 3.17 5.63 1.75
N LEU A 76 2.24 4.90 1.13
CA LEU A 76 0.85 5.34 0.96
C LEU A 76 0.12 5.46 2.31
N GLU A 77 0.38 4.55 3.24
CA GLU A 77 -0.22 4.57 4.57
C GLU A 77 0.34 5.72 5.45
N ILE A 78 1.63 6.03 5.32
CA ILE A 78 2.26 7.22 5.91
C ILE A 78 1.57 8.49 5.39
N GLN A 79 1.42 8.62 4.06
CA GLN A 79 0.72 9.77 3.47
C GLN A 79 -0.72 9.91 4.00
N MET A 80 -1.46 8.81 4.05
CA MET A 80 -2.82 8.79 4.61
C MET A 80 -2.84 9.27 6.07
N TYR A 81 -2.00 8.74 6.94
CA TYR A 81 -2.00 9.12 8.36
C TYR A 81 -1.46 10.53 8.60
N THR A 82 -0.57 11.03 7.75
CA THR A 82 -0.13 12.44 7.76
C THR A 82 -1.32 13.37 7.48
N GLU A 83 -2.10 13.11 6.43
CA GLU A 83 -3.29 13.92 6.10
C GLU A 83 -4.38 13.84 7.20
N GLN A 84 -4.56 12.66 7.79
CA GLN A 84 -5.48 12.48 8.92
C GLN A 84 -4.98 13.11 10.23
N LYS A 85 -3.72 13.56 10.30
CA LYS A 85 -3.04 14.00 11.53
C LYS A 85 -3.05 12.92 12.63
N ASN A 86 -3.03 11.64 12.24
CA ASN A 86 -3.04 10.51 13.15
C ASN A 86 -1.61 10.10 13.56
N ASN A 87 -1.01 10.89 14.46
CA ASN A 87 0.39 10.73 14.88
C ASN A 87 0.71 9.36 15.49
N LYS A 88 -0.27 8.74 16.18
CA LYS A 88 -0.07 7.43 16.81
C LYS A 88 0.09 6.32 15.77
N ALA A 89 -0.80 6.28 14.78
CA ALA A 89 -0.72 5.31 13.70
C ALA A 89 0.49 5.59 12.78
N LEU A 90 0.75 6.87 12.51
CA LEU A 90 1.88 7.31 11.70
C LEU A 90 3.23 6.80 12.25
N LYS A 91 3.47 6.98 13.57
CA LYS A 91 4.69 6.50 14.22
C LYS A 91 4.86 4.98 14.07
N SER A 92 3.79 4.22 14.29
CA SER A 92 3.83 2.76 14.19
C SER A 92 4.17 2.30 12.76
N VAL A 93 3.58 2.91 11.74
CA VAL A 93 3.87 2.54 10.34
C VAL A 93 5.28 2.95 9.94
N TYR A 94 5.76 4.09 10.42
CA TYR A 94 7.13 4.55 10.15
C TYR A 94 8.19 3.58 10.71
N GLU A 95 7.99 3.09 11.93
CA GLU A 95 8.86 2.09 12.56
C GLU A 95 8.89 0.79 11.74
N LEU A 96 7.71 0.30 11.31
CA LEU A 96 7.60 -0.89 10.45
C LEU A 96 8.28 -0.69 9.09
N ALA A 97 8.08 0.48 8.46
CA ALA A 97 8.70 0.81 7.17
C ALA A 97 10.23 0.86 7.28
N THR A 98 10.74 1.46 8.35
CA THR A 98 12.19 1.53 8.62
C THR A 98 12.79 0.15 8.84
N GLN A 99 12.11 -0.70 9.63
CA GLN A 99 12.52 -2.09 9.83
C GLN A 99 12.52 -2.87 8.51
N ALA A 100 11.51 -2.68 7.66
CA ALA A 100 11.42 -3.33 6.35
C ALA A 100 12.52 -2.87 5.37
N ILE A 101 13.02 -1.64 5.48
CA ILE A 101 14.18 -1.15 4.70
C ILE A 101 15.47 -1.83 5.17
N HIS A 102 15.67 -1.99 6.47
CA HIS A 102 16.92 -2.52 7.02
C HIS A 102 17.06 -4.04 6.90
N THR A 103 15.94 -4.75 7.02
CA THR A 103 15.95 -6.22 7.07
C THR A 103 15.89 -6.89 5.69
N LYS A 104 15.60 -6.13 4.62
CA LYS A 104 15.31 -6.71 3.30
C LYS A 104 16.27 -6.17 2.25
N SER A 105 16.80 -7.06 1.40
CA SER A 105 17.52 -6.70 0.16
C SER A 105 16.63 -6.03 -0.90
N ALA A 106 15.51 -5.45 -0.49
CA ALA A 106 14.65 -4.67 -1.37
C ALA A 106 15.40 -3.39 -1.76
N ILE A 107 15.38 -3.06 -3.06
CA ILE A 107 15.88 -1.79 -3.57
C ILE A 107 14.66 -0.91 -3.81
N PRO A 108 14.20 -0.14 -2.80
CA PRO A 108 13.08 0.77 -2.97
C PRO A 108 13.44 1.90 -3.94
N HIS A 109 12.42 2.36 -4.66
CA HIS A 109 12.56 3.53 -5.53
C HIS A 109 12.89 4.77 -4.68
N PRO A 110 13.79 5.69 -5.12
CA PRO A 110 14.19 6.87 -4.35
C PRO A 110 13.01 7.72 -3.84
N LEU A 111 11.94 7.81 -4.63
CA LEU A 111 10.71 8.51 -4.24
C LEU A 111 10.03 7.89 -3.01
N ILE A 112 9.95 6.56 -2.93
CA ILE A 112 9.36 5.84 -1.79
C ILE A 112 10.20 6.07 -0.54
N LEU A 113 11.53 6.01 -0.68
CA LEU A 113 12.46 6.35 0.39
C LEU A 113 12.30 7.80 0.85
N GLY A 114 12.10 8.74 -0.08
CA GLY A 114 11.84 10.14 0.21
C GLY A 114 10.55 10.33 1.01
N THR A 115 9.45 9.69 0.62
CA THR A 115 8.19 9.75 1.38
C THR A 115 8.31 9.15 2.78
N ILE A 116 9.03 8.03 2.90
CA ILE A 116 9.24 7.41 4.21
C ILE A 116 10.12 8.30 5.07
N ARG A 117 11.32 8.70 4.60
CA ARG A 117 12.32 9.43 5.42
C ARG A 117 12.09 10.93 5.54
N GLY A 118 11.30 11.55 4.65
CA GLY A 118 11.13 13.01 4.56
C GLY A 118 9.96 13.56 5.37
N ASN A 119 9.12 12.72 5.97
CA ASN A 119 7.95 13.14 6.76
C ASN A 119 8.19 13.09 8.29
N PHE A 120 9.46 13.08 8.72
CA PHE A 120 9.89 13.20 10.12
C PHE A 120 11.11 14.10 10.25
#